data_AF-A0A952HKN3-F1
#
_entry.id   AF-A0A952HKN3-F1
#
_cell.length_a   1.000
_cell.length_b   1.000
_cell.length_c   1.000
_cell.angle_alpha   90.00
_cell.angle_beta   90.00
_cell.angle_gamma   90.00
#
_symmetry.space_group_name_H-M   'P 1'
#
loop_
_entity.id
_entity.type
_entity.pdbx_description
1 polymer ?
#
loop_
_entity_poly.entity_id
_entity_poly.type
_entity_poly.pdbx_seq_one_letter_code
_entity_poly.pdbx_strand_id
1 'polypeptide(L)'
;MPFETIAGDFYGFENLLTDREKEFIATLRAELEAEVKPIVNEYWEKAEFPHQIIDVLHRNGAIGLGFPETAAFENSAVFRGWVALELARIDASVSTYVGVQNGLALGAVGVCGSDEQRAEWLPKLASGEVLGAFGLTEPTSGSDSAQGLKTVATRDGDNWILNGSKRWIGNATFSDITVIWAKSAEDGQVKGFIVPNSTPGFTTTKIEGKQSLRIVQNADITLENVVVP
;
A
#
# COMPACT_ATOMS: atom_id res chain seq x y z
N MET A 1 12.67 10.55 -27.44
CA MET A 1 11.45 10.86 -28.23
C MET A 1 10.74 12.03 -27.55
N PRO A 2 10.01 12.91 -28.28
CA PRO A 2 9.23 13.95 -27.62
C PRO A 2 8.22 13.30 -26.66
N PHE A 3 8.03 13.92 -25.49
CA PHE A 3 7.03 13.47 -24.53
C PHE A 3 5.63 13.64 -25.13
N GLU A 4 4.91 12.54 -25.27
CA GLU A 4 3.54 12.52 -25.79
C GLU A 4 2.57 12.42 -24.62
N THR A 5 1.63 13.36 -24.54
CA THR A 5 0.57 13.34 -23.52
C THR A 5 -0.43 12.23 -23.85
N ILE A 6 -1.05 11.64 -22.83
CA ILE A 6 -2.11 10.66 -23.08
C ILE A 6 -3.33 11.33 -23.73
N ALA A 7 -4.08 10.59 -24.55
CA ALA A 7 -5.26 11.10 -25.23
C ALA A 7 -6.35 11.67 -24.28
N GLY A 8 -6.37 11.20 -23.03
CA GLY A 8 -7.28 11.69 -21.99
C GLY A 8 -6.89 13.05 -21.39
N ASP A 9 -5.67 13.52 -21.60
CA ASP A 9 -5.19 14.80 -21.08
C ASP A 9 -5.52 15.97 -22.02
N PHE A 10 -6.82 16.24 -22.20
CA PHE A 10 -7.30 17.25 -23.15
C PHE A 10 -6.81 18.68 -22.86
N TYR A 11 -6.51 18.99 -21.59
CA TYR A 11 -6.00 20.29 -21.17
C TYR A 11 -4.48 20.34 -21.02
N GLY A 12 -3.78 19.25 -21.30
CA GLY A 12 -2.32 19.20 -21.29
C GLY A 12 -1.73 19.44 -19.89
N PHE A 13 -2.35 18.93 -18.83
CA PHE A 13 -1.84 19.01 -17.46
C PHE A 13 -0.48 18.30 -17.30
N GLU A 14 -0.16 17.29 -18.12
CA GLU A 14 1.18 16.69 -18.15
C GLU A 14 2.25 17.70 -18.62
N ASN A 15 1.87 18.77 -19.33
CA ASN A 15 2.82 19.82 -19.72
C ASN A 15 3.33 20.64 -18.53
N LEU A 16 2.62 20.63 -17.40
CA LEU A 16 3.03 21.28 -16.15
C LEU A 16 4.17 20.54 -15.44
N LEU A 17 4.42 19.28 -15.82
CA LEU A 17 5.51 18.49 -15.26
C LEU A 17 6.87 19.01 -15.74
N THR A 18 7.86 18.92 -14.86
CA THR A 18 9.26 19.14 -15.21
C THR A 18 9.74 18.08 -16.20
N ASP A 19 10.86 18.34 -16.90
CA ASP A 19 11.42 17.38 -17.85
C ASP A 19 11.78 16.04 -17.19
N ARG A 20 12.27 16.08 -15.94
CA ARG A 20 12.59 14.88 -15.15
C ARG A 20 11.34 14.07 -14.77
N GLU A 21 10.26 14.75 -14.39
CA GLU A 21 8.97 14.11 -14.11
C GLU A 21 8.36 13.50 -15.39
N LYS A 22 8.47 14.19 -16.54
CA LYS A 22 8.03 13.70 -17.85
C LYS A 22 8.81 12.46 -18.27
N GLU A 23 10.13 12.46 -18.11
CA GLU A 23 11.00 11.31 -18.41
C GLU A 23 10.59 10.09 -17.57
N PHE A 24 10.32 10.29 -16.28
CA PHE A 24 9.84 9.24 -15.40
C PHE A 24 8.50 8.68 -15.87
N ILE A 25 7.51 9.55 -16.14
CA ILE A 25 6.19 9.12 -16.61
C ILE A 25 6.29 8.35 -17.93
N ALA A 26 7.09 8.81 -18.88
CA ALA A 26 7.29 8.12 -20.15
C ALA A 26 7.91 6.73 -19.96
N THR A 27 8.89 6.60 -19.05
CA THR A 27 9.53 5.31 -18.74
C THR A 27 8.54 4.36 -18.07
N LEU A 28 7.86 4.81 -17.01
CA LEU A 28 6.84 4.03 -16.31
C LEU A 28 5.75 3.55 -17.29
N ARG A 29 5.26 4.45 -18.15
CA ARG A 29 4.25 4.15 -19.16
C ARG A 29 4.70 3.02 -20.09
N ALA A 30 5.91 3.11 -20.62
CA ALA A 30 6.45 2.12 -21.55
C ALA A 30 6.60 0.73 -20.88
N GLU A 31 7.11 0.69 -19.64
CA GLU A 31 7.28 -0.58 -18.93
C GLU A 31 5.95 -1.21 -18.52
N LEU A 32 4.98 -0.40 -18.05
CA LEU A 32 3.64 -0.91 -17.74
C LEU A 32 2.95 -1.49 -18.98
N GLU A 33 3.10 -0.84 -20.15
CA GLU A 33 2.53 -1.33 -21.40
C GLU A 33 3.22 -2.60 -21.92
N ALA A 34 4.52 -2.75 -21.68
CA ALA A 34 5.30 -3.90 -22.11
C ALA A 34 5.13 -5.12 -21.19
N GLU A 35 5.09 -4.93 -19.87
CA GLU A 35 5.23 -6.01 -18.89
C GLU A 35 3.96 -6.28 -18.07
N VAL A 36 3.11 -5.27 -17.88
CA VAL A 36 1.91 -5.41 -17.03
C VAL A 36 0.65 -5.56 -17.87
N LYS A 37 0.42 -4.67 -18.83
CA LYS A 37 -0.77 -4.68 -19.69
C LYS A 37 -1.06 -6.02 -20.39
N PRO A 38 -0.06 -6.79 -20.87
CA PRO A 38 -0.34 -8.05 -21.56
C PRO A 38 -0.91 -9.14 -20.64
N ILE A 39 -0.68 -9.07 -19.33
CA ILE A 39 -1.00 -10.15 -18.38
C ILE A 39 -2.20 -9.83 -17.46
N VAL A 40 -2.49 -8.55 -17.19
CA VAL A 40 -3.46 -8.16 -16.15
C VAL A 40 -4.86 -8.74 -16.37
N ASN A 41 -5.34 -8.84 -17.60
CA ASN A 41 -6.69 -9.36 -17.87
C ASN A 41 -6.85 -10.83 -17.45
N GLU A 42 -5.82 -11.66 -17.66
CA GLU A 42 -5.86 -13.07 -17.27
C GLU A 42 -5.88 -13.22 -15.74
N TYR A 43 -5.04 -12.46 -15.05
CA TYR A 43 -5.00 -12.44 -13.58
C TYR A 43 -6.29 -11.88 -12.97
N TRP A 44 -6.90 -10.88 -13.61
CA TRP A 44 -8.18 -10.33 -13.19
C TRP A 44 -9.30 -11.37 -13.28
N GLU A 45 -9.37 -12.11 -14.38
CA GLU A 45 -10.34 -13.21 -14.55
C GLU A 45 -10.17 -14.27 -13.46
N LYS A 46 -8.93 -14.69 -13.19
CA LYS A 46 -8.60 -15.71 -12.18
C LYS A 46 -8.68 -15.22 -10.73
N ALA A 47 -8.79 -13.92 -10.49
CA ALA A 47 -8.66 -13.31 -9.15
C ALA A 47 -7.34 -13.66 -8.43
N GLU A 48 -6.25 -13.67 -9.19
CA GLU A 48 -4.88 -13.95 -8.73
C GLU A 48 -4.01 -12.69 -8.81
N PHE A 49 -2.94 -12.63 -8.01
CA PHE A 49 -1.98 -11.53 -8.06
C PHE A 49 -0.75 -11.89 -8.91
N PRO A 50 -0.39 -11.09 -9.93
CA PRO A 50 0.79 -11.34 -10.75
C PRO A 50 2.05 -10.87 -10.03
N HIS A 51 2.63 -11.71 -9.16
CA HIS A 51 3.81 -11.34 -8.37
C HIS A 51 4.99 -10.79 -9.18
N GLN A 52 5.12 -11.17 -10.45
CA GLN A 52 6.12 -10.62 -11.36
C GLN A 52 6.04 -9.10 -11.57
N ILE A 53 4.87 -8.46 -11.34
CA ILE A 53 4.75 -7.00 -11.49
C ILE A 53 5.39 -6.24 -10.33
N ILE A 54 5.66 -6.90 -9.19
CA ILE A 54 6.28 -6.26 -8.02
C ILE A 54 7.64 -5.69 -8.43
N ASP A 55 8.48 -6.50 -9.07
CA ASP A 55 9.80 -6.07 -9.53
C ASP A 55 9.70 -4.84 -10.46
N VAL A 56 8.81 -4.89 -11.44
CA VAL A 56 8.54 -3.76 -12.37
C VAL A 56 8.18 -2.49 -11.60
N LEU A 57 7.24 -2.56 -10.67
CA LEU A 57 6.75 -1.38 -9.96
C LEU A 57 7.80 -0.77 -9.02
N HIS A 58 8.59 -1.61 -8.36
CA HIS A 58 9.63 -1.16 -7.44
C HIS A 58 10.88 -0.66 -8.16
N ARG A 59 11.34 -1.34 -9.23
CA ARG A 59 12.54 -0.92 -9.99
C ARG A 59 12.34 0.38 -10.76
N ASN A 60 11.11 0.70 -11.17
CA ASN A 60 10.76 2.01 -11.74
C ASN A 60 10.73 3.14 -10.70
N GLY A 61 10.73 2.83 -9.40
CA GLY A 61 10.62 3.85 -8.35
C GLY A 61 9.21 4.46 -8.25
N ALA A 62 8.16 3.74 -8.65
CA ALA A 62 6.76 4.21 -8.51
C ALA A 62 6.29 4.30 -7.04
N ILE A 63 7.09 3.79 -6.11
CA ILE A 63 6.85 3.70 -4.67
C ILE A 63 7.97 4.49 -3.96
N GLY A 64 7.64 5.17 -2.86
CA GLY A 64 8.62 5.94 -2.09
C GLY A 64 8.86 7.37 -2.59
N LEU A 65 8.03 7.88 -3.50
CA LEU A 65 8.18 9.23 -4.07
C LEU A 65 7.88 10.37 -3.08
N GLY A 66 7.19 10.06 -1.97
CA GLY A 66 6.63 11.07 -1.08
C GLY A 66 7.47 11.50 0.13
N PHE A 67 8.59 10.83 0.38
CA PHE A 67 9.43 11.06 1.56
C PHE A 67 10.89 11.29 1.14
N PRO A 68 11.60 12.28 1.72
CA PRO A 68 12.99 12.57 1.38
C PRO A 68 13.94 11.36 1.48
N GLU A 69 13.67 10.43 2.39
CA GLU A 69 14.49 9.24 2.63
C GLU A 69 14.44 8.23 1.47
N THR A 70 13.40 8.28 0.66
CA THR A 70 13.13 7.29 -0.40
C THR A 70 12.99 7.91 -1.79
N ALA A 71 12.71 9.21 -1.90
CA ALA A 71 12.54 9.86 -3.19
C ALA A 71 13.88 9.93 -3.94
N ALA A 72 13.93 9.35 -5.15
CA ALA A 72 15.09 9.44 -6.03
C ALA A 72 15.36 10.88 -6.53
N PHE A 73 14.36 11.76 -6.45
CA PHE A 73 14.45 13.17 -6.82
C PHE A 73 13.34 14.02 -6.21
N GLU A 74 13.58 15.33 -6.12
CA GLU A 74 12.55 16.31 -5.77
C GLU A 74 11.43 16.28 -6.81
N ASN A 75 10.20 16.06 -6.37
CA ASN A 75 9.06 15.86 -7.24
C ASN A 75 7.80 16.50 -6.67
N SER A 76 6.88 16.87 -7.55
CA SER A 76 5.64 17.55 -7.19
C SER A 76 4.52 16.58 -6.76
N ALA A 77 3.54 17.09 -6.02
CA ALA A 77 2.30 16.35 -5.76
C ALA A 77 1.52 16.05 -7.07
N VAL A 78 1.60 16.95 -8.06
CA VAL A 78 0.97 16.78 -9.38
C VAL A 78 1.57 15.57 -10.10
N PHE A 79 2.90 15.45 -10.12
CA PHE A 79 3.60 14.28 -10.67
C PHE A 79 3.18 12.96 -10.00
N ARG A 80 3.12 12.92 -8.67
CA ARG A 80 2.67 11.72 -7.96
C ARG A 80 1.22 11.33 -8.31
N GLY A 81 0.37 12.31 -8.60
CA GLY A 81 -0.96 12.08 -9.16
C GLY A 81 -0.93 11.43 -10.55
N TRP A 82 -0.01 11.88 -11.42
CA TRP A 82 0.20 11.27 -12.74
C TRP A 82 0.75 9.84 -12.67
N VAL A 83 1.65 9.55 -11.73
CA VAL A 83 2.11 8.17 -11.47
C VAL A 83 0.93 7.27 -11.11
N ALA A 84 0.06 7.71 -10.19
CA ALA A 84 -1.15 6.96 -9.81
C ALA A 84 -2.11 6.76 -11.00
N LEU A 85 -2.25 7.76 -11.85
CA LEU A 85 -3.08 7.71 -13.06
C LEU A 85 -2.53 6.71 -14.08
N GLU A 86 -1.22 6.71 -14.36
CA GLU A 86 -0.61 5.74 -15.29
C GLU A 86 -0.81 4.29 -14.83
N LEU A 87 -0.66 4.03 -13.53
CA LEU A 87 -0.95 2.72 -12.95
C LEU A 87 -2.42 2.33 -13.15
N ALA A 88 -3.35 3.26 -12.89
CA ALA A 88 -4.79 2.99 -13.00
C ALA A 88 -5.26 2.86 -14.46
N ARG A 89 -4.59 3.50 -15.40
CA ARG A 89 -4.85 3.38 -16.85
C ARG A 89 -4.62 1.95 -17.34
N ILE A 90 -3.74 1.20 -16.67
CA ILE A 90 -3.41 -0.18 -17.00
C ILE A 90 -4.39 -1.13 -16.31
N ASP A 91 -4.50 -1.06 -14.99
CA ASP A 91 -5.51 -1.77 -14.22
C ASP A 91 -5.67 -1.14 -12.82
N ALA A 92 -6.92 -0.99 -12.36
CA ALA A 92 -7.22 -0.38 -11.07
C ALA A 92 -6.68 -1.18 -9.87
N SER A 93 -6.49 -2.49 -10.01
CA SER A 93 -5.91 -3.35 -8.98
C SER A 93 -4.40 -3.15 -8.84
N VAL A 94 -3.70 -2.90 -9.95
CA VAL A 94 -2.26 -2.54 -9.94
C VAL A 94 -2.07 -1.21 -9.22
N SER A 95 -2.89 -0.21 -9.56
CA SER A 95 -2.92 1.06 -8.84
C SER A 95 -3.25 0.88 -7.35
N THR A 96 -4.19 -0.01 -7.02
CA THR A 96 -4.55 -0.32 -5.62
C THR A 96 -3.39 -0.97 -4.86
N TYR A 97 -2.66 -1.90 -5.47
CA TYR A 97 -1.46 -2.49 -4.85
C TYR A 97 -0.44 -1.41 -4.47
N VAL A 98 -0.12 -0.50 -5.41
CA VAL A 98 0.79 0.62 -5.15
C VAL A 98 0.19 1.56 -4.10
N GLY A 99 -1.11 1.83 -4.14
CA GLY A 99 -1.79 2.65 -3.14
C GLY A 99 -1.65 2.09 -1.72
N VAL A 100 -1.79 0.77 -1.55
CA VAL A 100 -1.59 0.10 -0.25
C VAL A 100 -0.12 0.16 0.17
N GLN A 101 0.81 -0.20 -0.71
CA GLN A 101 2.25 -0.22 -0.41
C GLN A 101 2.79 1.18 -0.11
N ASN A 102 2.59 2.12 -1.03
CA ASN A 102 3.14 3.48 -1.01
C ASN A 102 2.32 4.44 -0.14
N GLY A 103 1.01 4.50 -0.39
CA GLY A 103 0.13 5.49 0.23
C GLY A 103 -0.27 5.15 1.66
N LEU A 104 -0.46 3.87 1.96
CA LEU A 104 -0.97 3.43 3.25
C LEU A 104 0.12 2.86 4.17
N ALA A 105 0.80 1.79 3.80
CA ALA A 105 1.81 1.17 4.66
C ALA A 105 3.04 2.08 4.83
N LEU A 106 3.71 2.42 3.73
CA LEU A 106 4.84 3.35 3.72
C LEU A 106 4.41 4.74 4.22
N GLY A 107 3.26 5.24 3.77
CA GLY A 107 2.70 6.52 4.23
C GLY A 107 2.45 6.58 5.74
N ALA A 108 1.88 5.54 6.35
CA ALA A 108 1.65 5.49 7.80
C ALA A 108 2.96 5.54 8.59
N VAL A 109 3.98 4.78 8.17
CA VAL A 109 5.30 4.84 8.81
C VAL A 109 5.94 6.21 8.60
N GLY A 110 5.88 6.76 7.40
CA GLY A 110 6.53 8.02 7.09
C GLY A 110 5.91 9.23 7.80
N VAL A 111 4.60 9.20 8.06
CA VAL A 111 3.88 10.29 8.75
C VAL A 111 3.91 10.11 10.28
N CYS A 112 3.79 8.88 10.78
CA CYS A 112 3.55 8.62 12.20
C CYS A 112 4.70 7.90 12.93
N GLY A 113 5.65 7.32 12.20
CA GLY A 113 6.75 6.57 12.78
C GLY A 113 7.80 7.46 13.44
N SER A 114 8.53 6.90 14.41
CA SER A 114 9.73 7.54 14.96
C SER A 114 10.84 7.63 13.91
N ASP A 115 11.89 8.41 14.19
CA ASP A 115 13.04 8.52 13.29
C ASP A 115 13.71 7.15 13.05
N GLU A 116 13.77 6.31 14.09
CA GLU A 116 14.30 4.94 14.00
C GLU A 116 13.42 4.05 13.12
N GLN A 117 12.09 4.11 13.29
CA GLN A 117 11.15 3.33 12.48
C GLN A 117 11.18 3.79 11.02
N ARG A 118 11.25 5.10 10.76
CA ARG A 118 11.33 5.64 9.40
C ARG A 118 12.63 5.20 8.71
N ALA A 119 13.76 5.31 9.40
CA ALA A 119 15.05 4.89 8.88
C ALA A 119 15.10 3.39 8.58
N GLU A 120 14.44 2.56 9.40
CA GLU A 120 14.38 1.12 9.18
C GLU A 120 13.44 0.72 8.03
N TRP A 121 12.21 1.24 8.03
CA TRP A 121 11.13 0.67 7.22
C TRP A 121 10.90 1.37 5.90
N LEU A 122 11.12 2.69 5.80
CA LEU A 122 10.84 3.42 4.55
C LEU A 122 11.69 2.88 3.38
N PRO A 123 13.02 2.67 3.51
CA PRO A 123 13.82 2.14 2.42
C PRO A 123 13.38 0.74 1.98
N LYS A 124 13.05 -0.15 2.94
CA LYS A 124 12.62 -1.52 2.67
C LYS A 124 11.26 -1.60 1.98
N LEU A 125 10.32 -0.76 2.41
CA LEU A 125 9.00 -0.65 1.79
C LEU A 125 9.08 -0.03 0.39
N ALA A 126 9.97 0.95 0.20
CA ALA A 126 10.18 1.58 -1.10
C ALA A 126 10.85 0.63 -2.10
N SER A 127 11.87 -0.12 -1.67
CA SER A 127 12.61 -1.06 -2.52
C SER A 127 11.82 -2.33 -2.85
N GLY A 128 10.82 -2.68 -2.03
CA GLY A 128 10.07 -3.92 -2.17
C GLY A 128 10.73 -5.12 -1.49
N GLU A 129 11.81 -4.88 -0.74
CA GLU A 129 12.37 -5.88 0.19
C GLU A 129 11.32 -6.34 1.21
N VAL A 130 10.46 -5.40 1.63
CA VAL A 130 9.33 -5.64 2.53
C VAL A 130 8.06 -5.18 1.83
N LEU A 131 7.06 -6.05 1.80
CA LEU A 131 5.71 -5.75 1.35
C LEU A 131 4.82 -5.41 2.54
N GLY A 132 4.02 -4.36 2.38
CA GLY A 132 3.20 -3.77 3.43
C GLY A 132 1.70 -3.87 3.13
N ALA A 133 0.93 -3.95 4.20
CA ALA A 133 -0.51 -3.81 4.22
C ALA A 133 -0.96 -2.80 5.30
N PHE A 134 -2.24 -2.42 5.27
CA PHE A 134 -2.81 -1.42 6.17
C PHE A 134 -4.14 -1.89 6.76
N GLY A 135 -4.14 -2.27 8.04
CA GLY A 135 -5.28 -2.87 8.74
C GLY A 135 -6.05 -1.85 9.59
N LEU A 136 -6.98 -1.14 8.97
CA LEU A 136 -7.89 -0.21 9.67
C LEU A 136 -9.32 -0.77 9.78
N THR A 137 -9.95 -1.01 8.63
CA THR A 137 -11.35 -1.45 8.51
C THR A 137 -11.59 -2.80 9.19
N GLU A 138 -12.74 -2.92 9.84
CA GLU A 138 -13.16 -4.09 10.62
C GLU A 138 -14.51 -4.63 10.10
N PRO A 139 -14.88 -5.88 10.42
CA PRO A 139 -16.16 -6.44 9.99
C PRO A 139 -17.39 -5.59 10.36
N THR A 140 -17.32 -4.88 11.50
CA THR A 140 -18.40 -4.04 12.01
C THR A 140 -18.07 -2.55 11.98
N SER A 141 -16.94 -2.13 11.38
CA SER A 141 -16.55 -0.72 11.31
C SER A 141 -15.85 -0.38 10.00
N GLY A 142 -16.43 0.55 9.25
CA GLY A 142 -15.94 1.01 7.94
C GLY A 142 -15.85 2.52 7.91
N SER A 143 -16.96 3.18 7.55
CA SER A 143 -17.04 4.64 7.51
C SER A 143 -16.88 5.31 8.89
N ASP A 144 -17.13 4.57 9.96
CA ASP A 144 -17.07 5.03 11.36
C ASP A 144 -15.73 4.69 12.05
N SER A 145 -14.67 4.41 11.29
CA SER A 145 -13.37 3.95 11.81
C SER A 145 -12.74 4.86 12.87
N ALA A 146 -13.13 6.14 12.99
CA ALA A 146 -12.64 7.03 14.04
C ALA A 146 -13.20 6.70 15.44
N GLN A 147 -14.35 6.03 15.53
CA GLN A 147 -15.03 5.71 16.80
C GLN A 147 -15.41 4.22 16.93
N GLY A 148 -15.59 3.54 15.80
CA GLY A 148 -16.17 2.20 15.72
C GLY A 148 -15.22 1.04 15.98
N LEU A 149 -13.89 1.26 16.00
CA LEU A 149 -12.93 0.17 16.12
C LEU A 149 -13.14 -0.65 17.40
N LYS A 150 -13.12 -1.96 17.23
CA LYS A 150 -13.22 -3.00 18.26
C LYS A 150 -11.93 -3.75 18.46
N THR A 151 -10.96 -3.67 17.53
CA THR A 151 -9.61 -4.19 17.78
C THR A 151 -9.00 -3.41 18.95
N VAL A 152 -8.52 -4.14 19.96
CA VAL A 152 -7.97 -3.59 21.20
C VAL A 152 -6.46 -3.86 21.26
N ALA A 153 -5.71 -2.88 21.73
CA ALA A 153 -4.32 -3.03 22.13
C ALA A 153 -4.21 -2.81 23.65
N THR A 154 -3.67 -3.79 24.37
CA THR A 154 -3.44 -3.71 25.82
C THR A 154 -1.93 -3.69 26.08
N ARG A 155 -1.47 -2.74 26.89
CA ARG A 155 -0.07 -2.65 27.30
C ARG A 155 0.28 -3.82 28.23
N ASP A 156 1.42 -4.47 27.99
CA ASP A 156 2.00 -5.50 28.85
C ASP A 156 3.52 -5.27 28.98
N GLY A 157 3.90 -4.50 29.99
CA GLY A 157 5.27 -4.01 30.18
C GLY A 157 5.74 -3.16 29.00
N ASP A 158 6.81 -3.62 28.36
CA ASP A 158 7.38 -2.97 27.17
C ASP A 158 6.66 -3.36 25.87
N ASN A 159 5.71 -4.31 25.90
CA ASN A 159 4.98 -4.76 24.72
C ASN A 159 3.52 -4.27 24.71
N TRP A 160 2.87 -4.51 23.57
CA TRP A 160 1.44 -4.42 23.34
C TRP A 160 0.89 -5.78 22.89
N ILE A 161 -0.28 -6.13 23.43
CA ILE A 161 -1.03 -7.32 23.04
C ILE A 161 -2.25 -6.86 22.25
N LEU A 162 -2.31 -7.27 20.98
CA LEU A 162 -3.39 -6.92 20.05
C LEU A 162 -4.38 -8.08 19.93
N ASN A 163 -5.66 -7.76 20.07
CA ASN A 163 -6.77 -8.70 19.89
C ASN A 163 -7.88 -8.05 19.05
N GLY A 164 -8.36 -8.76 18.03
CA GLY A 164 -9.45 -8.27 17.17
C GLY A 164 -9.44 -8.86 15.77
N SER A 165 -10.09 -8.16 14.85
CA SER A 165 -10.18 -8.57 13.46
C SER A 165 -10.21 -7.38 12.52
N LYS A 166 -9.61 -7.54 11.34
CA LYS A 166 -9.66 -6.58 10.23
C LYS A 166 -10.29 -7.23 9.01
N ARG A 167 -10.89 -6.43 8.14
CA ARG A 167 -11.58 -6.89 6.94
C ARG A 167 -11.28 -5.97 5.76
N TRP A 168 -11.20 -6.58 4.57
CA TRP A 168 -10.88 -5.92 3.29
C TRP A 168 -9.42 -5.47 3.15
N ILE A 169 -8.50 -6.05 3.92
CA ILE A 169 -7.12 -5.56 3.93
C ILE A 169 -6.37 -6.06 2.70
N GLY A 170 -6.11 -5.16 1.75
CA GLY A 170 -5.33 -5.46 0.54
C GLY A 170 -3.89 -5.86 0.88
N ASN A 171 -3.31 -6.74 0.06
CA ASN A 171 -1.95 -7.30 0.19
C ASN A 171 -1.74 -8.24 1.40
N ALA A 172 -2.62 -8.24 2.40
CA ALA A 172 -2.37 -8.91 3.68
C ALA A 172 -2.15 -10.43 3.58
N THR A 173 -2.59 -11.10 2.51
CA THR A 173 -2.32 -12.54 2.31
C THR A 173 -0.86 -12.84 1.94
N PHE A 174 -0.10 -11.83 1.51
CA PHE A 174 1.29 -12.00 1.04
C PHE A 174 2.25 -10.91 1.50
N SER A 175 1.79 -9.93 2.30
CA SER A 175 2.66 -8.89 2.84
C SER A 175 3.48 -9.41 4.02
N ASP A 176 4.67 -8.82 4.22
CA ASP A 176 5.59 -9.15 5.31
C ASP A 176 5.19 -8.42 6.60
N ILE A 177 4.67 -7.20 6.49
CA ILE A 177 4.15 -6.41 7.60
C ILE A 177 2.75 -5.87 7.32
N THR A 178 2.01 -5.62 8.38
CA THR A 178 0.75 -4.87 8.34
C THR A 178 0.78 -3.77 9.40
N VAL A 179 0.50 -2.53 8.99
CA VAL A 179 0.24 -1.44 9.94
C VAL A 179 -1.18 -1.59 10.48
N ILE A 180 -1.33 -2.09 11.70
CA ILE A 180 -2.60 -2.32 12.37
C ILE A 180 -2.99 -1.11 13.20
N TRP A 181 -4.23 -0.64 13.02
CA TRP A 181 -4.81 0.40 13.88
C TRP A 181 -5.69 -0.24 14.93
N ALA A 182 -5.38 -0.04 16.20
CA ALA A 182 -6.11 -0.62 17.33
C ALA A 182 -6.35 0.42 18.42
N LYS A 183 -7.45 0.26 19.14
CA LYS A 183 -7.82 1.11 20.26
C LYS A 183 -7.07 0.66 21.51
N SER A 184 -6.30 1.56 22.10
CA SER A 184 -5.61 1.32 23.35
C SER A 184 -6.62 1.15 24.49
N ALA A 185 -6.47 0.07 25.26
CA ALA A 185 -7.31 -0.22 26.42
C ALA A 185 -7.08 0.78 27.58
N GLU A 186 -5.94 1.47 27.60
CA GLU A 186 -5.55 2.36 28.69
C GLU A 186 -6.23 3.74 28.56
N ASP A 187 -6.26 4.30 27.35
CA ASP A 187 -6.66 5.69 27.09
C ASP A 187 -7.79 5.81 26.05
N GLY A 188 -8.23 4.69 25.47
CA GLY A 188 -9.27 4.64 24.44
C GLY A 188 -8.87 5.26 23.10
N GLN A 189 -7.62 5.71 22.93
CA GLN A 189 -7.13 6.32 21.70
C GLN A 189 -6.77 5.26 20.67
N VAL A 190 -6.93 5.58 19.39
CA VAL A 190 -6.47 4.72 18.30
C VAL A 190 -4.97 4.92 18.09
N LYS A 191 -4.21 3.83 18.08
CA LYS A 191 -2.75 3.80 17.87
C LYS A 191 -2.42 2.91 16.67
N GLY A 192 -1.31 3.20 16.01
CA GLY A 192 -0.78 2.41 14.90
C GLY A 192 0.34 1.49 15.37
N PHE A 193 0.32 0.24 14.91
CA PHE A 193 1.27 -0.80 15.27
C PHE A 193 1.85 -1.42 14.00
N ILE A 194 3.17 -1.46 13.87
CA ILE A 194 3.85 -2.19 12.78
C ILE A 194 3.92 -3.65 13.22
N VAL A 195 3.13 -4.52 12.57
CA VAL A 195 3.04 -5.94 12.94
C VAL A 195 3.68 -6.77 11.85
N PRO A 196 4.79 -7.49 12.10
CA PRO A 196 5.24 -8.56 11.23
C PRO A 196 4.16 -9.62 11.10
N ASN A 197 3.77 -9.97 9.88
CA ASN A 197 2.66 -10.90 9.62
C ASN A 197 2.97 -12.33 10.06
N SER A 198 4.24 -12.63 10.33
CA SER A 198 4.70 -13.90 10.93
C SER A 198 4.55 -13.97 12.45
N THR A 199 4.13 -12.87 13.10
CA THR A 199 3.93 -12.83 14.56
C THR A 199 2.86 -13.84 14.98
N PRO A 200 3.12 -14.70 15.98
CA PRO A 200 2.13 -15.65 16.48
C PRO A 200 0.80 -14.97 16.84
N GLY A 201 -0.30 -15.60 16.43
CA GLY A 201 -1.65 -15.05 16.61
C GLY A 201 -2.14 -14.15 15.47
N PHE A 202 -1.28 -13.78 14.52
CA PHE A 202 -1.67 -13.08 13.30
C PHE A 202 -2.03 -14.10 12.21
N THR A 203 -3.25 -14.04 11.70
CA THR A 203 -3.69 -14.94 10.60
C THR A 203 -4.44 -14.16 9.54
N THR A 204 -4.29 -14.56 8.28
CA THR A 204 -5.01 -13.97 7.16
C THR A 204 -5.80 -15.02 6.38
N THR A 205 -6.97 -14.63 5.90
CA THR A 205 -7.82 -15.45 5.02
C THR A 205 -8.24 -14.61 3.83
N LYS A 206 -7.96 -15.08 2.61
CA LYS A 206 -8.33 -14.38 1.37
C LYS A 206 -9.86 -14.25 1.27
N ILE A 207 -10.32 -13.06 0.86
CA ILE A 207 -11.72 -12.81 0.53
C ILE A 207 -11.96 -13.18 -0.93
N GLU A 208 -12.78 -14.21 -1.14
CA GLU A 208 -13.14 -14.73 -2.46
C GLU A 208 -14.42 -14.09 -3.04
N GLY A 209 -14.67 -14.32 -4.33
CA GLY A 209 -15.94 -13.93 -4.98
C GLY A 209 -16.12 -12.43 -5.24
N LYS A 210 -15.04 -11.64 -5.17
CA LYS A 210 -15.09 -10.20 -5.47
C LYS A 210 -15.44 -9.94 -6.94
N GLN A 211 -16.28 -8.95 -7.19
CA GLN A 211 -16.64 -8.51 -8.55
C GLN A 211 -15.73 -7.41 -9.09
N SER A 212 -15.03 -6.70 -8.21
CA SER A 212 -14.13 -5.59 -8.56
C SER A 212 -12.76 -5.79 -7.91
N LEU A 213 -11.74 -5.15 -8.49
CA LEU A 213 -10.35 -5.22 -8.03
C LEU A 213 -9.89 -6.67 -7.80
N ARG A 214 -10.22 -7.57 -8.73
CA ARG A 214 -10.10 -9.03 -8.55
C ARG A 214 -8.66 -9.49 -8.33
N ILE A 215 -7.69 -8.79 -8.92
CA ILE A 215 -6.26 -9.05 -8.73
C ILE A 215 -5.81 -8.76 -7.30
N VAL A 216 -6.39 -7.75 -6.62
CA VAL A 216 -6.00 -7.38 -5.25
C VAL A 216 -6.33 -8.54 -4.30
N GLN A 217 -5.36 -8.99 -3.51
CA GLN A 217 -5.60 -10.04 -2.51
C GLN A 217 -6.06 -9.41 -1.20
N ASN A 218 -7.35 -9.04 -1.12
CA ASN A 218 -7.94 -8.56 0.12
C ASN A 218 -8.13 -9.73 1.09
N ALA A 219 -7.79 -9.52 2.35
CA ALA A 219 -7.94 -10.51 3.41
C ALA A 219 -8.87 -10.04 4.54
N ASP A 220 -9.47 -11.03 5.19
CA ASP A 220 -9.79 -10.94 6.61
C ASP A 220 -8.53 -11.24 7.43
N ILE A 221 -8.31 -10.48 8.49
CA ILE A 221 -7.20 -10.68 9.44
C ILE A 221 -7.81 -11.00 10.80
N THR A 222 -7.29 -12.01 11.48
CA THR A 222 -7.58 -12.28 12.90
C THR A 222 -6.31 -12.06 13.72
N LEU A 223 -6.46 -11.38 14.86
CA LEU A 223 -5.40 -11.08 15.82
C LEU A 223 -5.78 -11.74 17.15
N GLU A 224 -5.03 -12.77 17.55
CA GLU A 224 -5.23 -13.51 18.80
C GLU A 224 -3.95 -13.41 19.66
N ASN A 225 -3.96 -12.49 20.63
CA ASN A 225 -2.82 -12.22 21.50
C ASN A 225 -1.51 -11.94 20.74
N VAL A 226 -1.61 -11.17 19.67
CA VAL A 226 -0.45 -10.75 18.88
C VAL A 226 0.40 -9.79 19.71
N VAL A 227 1.66 -10.16 19.96
CA VAL A 227 2.59 -9.37 20.79
C VAL A 227 3.49 -8.51 19.90
N VAL A 228 3.50 -7.20 20.15
CA VAL A 228 4.29 -6.21 19.41
C VAL A 228 5.09 -5.37 20.42
N PRO A 229 6.40 -5.15 20.22
CA PRO A 229 7.19 -4.26 21.08
C PRO A 229 6.80 -2.78 20.93
#